data_AF-A0A7V9T1J7-F1
#
_entry.id   AF-A0A7V9T1J7-F1
#
_cell.length_a   1.000
_cell.length_b   1.000
_cell.length_c   1.000
_cell.angle_alpha   90.00
_cell.angle_beta   90.00
_cell.angle_gamma   90.00
#
_symmetry.space_group_name_H-M   'P 1'
#
loop_
_entity.id
_entity.type
_entity.pdbx_description
1 polymer ?
#
loop_
_entity_poly.entity_id
_entity_poly.type
_entity_poly.pdbx_seq_one_letter_code
_entity_poly.pdbx_strand_id
1 'polypeptide(L)'
;MPRHPTVEVPDIGPMDHAWDLLGEWEAELEGQEGDVPVHGTVTFNSWADAELQWDPIEAAIAGIPASVPLERASEIHLTDAGGGALQWVLHAPSCNWSLQATLWPGSLHLFVHELEDDEEQLYRARATRTPEYYWRKYPLETA
;
A
#
# COMPACT_ATOMS: atom_id res chain seq x y z
N MET A 1 -15.86 20.70 18.21
CA MET A 1 -14.72 19.75 18.19
C MET A 1 -14.27 19.68 16.74
N PRO A 2 -12.98 19.88 16.45
CA PRO A 2 -12.46 19.60 15.12
C PRO A 2 -12.81 18.15 14.80
N ARG A 3 -13.44 17.92 13.66
CA ARG A 3 -13.69 16.57 13.16
C ARG A 3 -12.85 16.41 11.91
N HIS A 4 -12.09 15.33 11.85
CA HIS A 4 -11.45 14.94 10.61
C HIS A 4 -12.53 14.53 9.59
N PRO A 5 -12.27 14.70 8.28
CA PRO A 5 -13.22 14.32 7.26
C PRO A 5 -13.41 12.80 7.19
N THR A 6 -14.45 12.37 6.49
CA THR A 6 -14.63 10.96 6.13
C THR A 6 -14.10 10.72 4.73
N VAL A 7 -13.69 9.48 4.46
CA VAL A 7 -13.30 9.01 3.13
C VAL A 7 -14.25 7.92 2.68
N GLU A 8 -14.61 7.94 1.40
CA GLU A 8 -15.41 6.88 0.78
C GLU A 8 -14.48 5.74 0.35
N VAL A 9 -14.69 4.57 0.96
CA VAL A 9 -13.99 3.34 0.62
C VAL A 9 -14.89 2.50 -0.29
N PRO A 10 -14.44 2.11 -1.50
CA PRO A 10 -15.23 1.23 -2.38
C PRO A 10 -15.62 -0.06 -1.66
N ASP A 11 -16.79 -0.60 -1.97
CA ASP A 11 -17.34 -1.85 -1.42
C ASP A 11 -17.65 -1.83 0.11
N ILE A 12 -17.19 -0.81 0.84
CA ILE A 12 -17.35 -0.66 2.30
C ILE A 12 -18.23 0.53 2.69
N GLY A 13 -18.02 1.69 2.06
CA GLY A 13 -18.71 2.95 2.37
C GLY A 13 -17.87 3.95 3.18
N PRO A 14 -18.50 4.92 3.86
CA PRO A 14 -17.79 6.01 4.53
C PRO A 14 -17.03 5.54 5.77
N MET A 15 -15.74 5.88 5.84
CA MET A 15 -14.86 5.61 6.99
C MET A 15 -14.14 6.88 7.46
N ASP A 16 -13.52 6.84 8.63
CA ASP A 16 -12.69 7.93 9.14
C ASP A 16 -11.45 8.16 8.25
N HIS A 17 -10.95 9.40 8.17
CA HIS A 17 -9.76 9.77 7.38
C HIS A 17 -8.51 8.91 7.61
N ALA A 18 -8.37 8.23 8.75
CA ALA A 18 -7.24 7.34 9.01
C ALA A 18 -7.17 6.13 8.04
N TRP A 19 -8.28 5.84 7.34
CA TRP A 19 -8.41 4.80 6.31
C TRP A 19 -8.07 5.27 4.90
N ASP A 20 -7.65 6.52 4.76
CA ASP A 20 -7.35 7.10 3.47
C ASP A 20 -6.12 6.47 2.84
N LEU A 21 -6.33 5.75 1.74
CA LEU A 21 -5.27 5.11 0.96
C LEU A 21 -4.57 6.07 -0.01
N LEU A 22 -5.22 7.15 -0.45
CA LEU A 22 -4.85 7.87 -1.68
C LEU A 22 -3.61 8.74 -1.51
N GLY A 23 -2.72 8.76 -2.49
CA GLY A 23 -1.47 9.52 -2.50
C GLY A 23 -0.26 8.69 -2.05
N GLU A 24 0.85 9.39 -1.82
CA GLU A 24 2.16 8.80 -1.57
C GLU A 24 2.30 8.18 -0.17
N TRP A 25 3.06 7.09 -0.12
CA TRP A 25 3.54 6.41 1.08
C TRP A 25 5.02 6.08 0.89
N GLU A 26 5.82 6.22 1.94
CA GLU A 26 7.19 5.74 1.98
C GLU A 26 7.17 4.21 2.15
N ALA A 27 7.92 3.48 1.34
CA ALA A 27 7.87 2.03 1.30
C ALA A 27 9.26 1.40 1.44
N GLU A 28 9.33 0.30 2.18
CA GLU A 28 10.49 -0.58 2.28
C GLU A 28 10.09 -1.99 1.83
N LEU A 29 10.77 -2.53 0.82
CA LEU A 29 10.58 -3.88 0.32
C LEU A 29 11.62 -4.82 0.94
N GLU A 30 11.15 -5.77 1.74
CA GLU A 30 11.98 -6.80 2.35
C GLU A 30 11.89 -8.11 1.52
N GLY A 31 13.04 -8.68 1.17
CA GLY A 31 13.16 -10.02 0.59
C GLY A 31 13.22 -11.14 1.65
N GLN A 32 13.83 -12.27 1.29
CA GLN A 32 14.03 -13.38 2.23
C GLN A 32 15.14 -13.04 3.25
N GLU A 33 15.25 -13.83 4.32
CA GLU A 33 16.11 -13.52 5.48
C GLU A 33 17.55 -13.16 5.08
N GLY A 34 17.96 -11.93 5.42
CA GLY A 34 19.34 -11.44 5.25
C GLY A 34 19.53 -10.38 4.16
N ASP A 35 18.51 -10.13 3.34
CA ASP A 35 18.58 -9.09 2.30
C ASP A 35 18.47 -7.67 2.89
N VAL A 36 19.19 -6.73 2.27
CA VAL A 36 19.05 -5.30 2.57
C VAL A 36 17.71 -4.83 2.00
N PRO A 37 16.85 -4.15 2.77
CA PRO A 37 15.59 -3.63 2.26
C PRO A 37 15.81 -2.68 1.08
N VAL A 38 14.94 -2.76 0.09
CA VAL A 38 14.89 -1.81 -1.03
C VAL A 38 13.90 -0.70 -0.69
N HIS A 39 14.39 0.53 -0.65
CA HIS A 39 13.59 1.70 -0.30
C HIS A 39 12.90 2.28 -1.52
N GLY A 40 11.75 2.91 -1.29
CA GLY A 40 10.97 3.52 -2.36
C GLY A 40 9.70 4.17 -1.85
N THR A 41 8.73 4.27 -2.74
CA THR A 41 7.41 4.82 -2.47
C THR A 41 6.34 3.98 -3.14
N VAL A 42 5.13 4.00 -2.56
CA VAL A 42 3.91 3.58 -3.25
C VAL A 42 2.96 4.77 -3.34
N THR A 43 2.46 5.05 -4.54
CA THR A 43 1.51 6.14 -4.78
C THR A 43 0.21 5.58 -5.30
N PHE A 44 -0.87 5.77 -4.53
CA PHE A 44 -2.23 5.42 -4.95
C PHE A 44 -2.90 6.61 -5.62
N ASN A 45 -3.12 6.53 -6.93
CA ASN A 45 -3.86 7.57 -7.67
C ASN A 45 -5.38 7.38 -7.49
N SER A 46 -5.81 6.15 -7.27
CA SER A 46 -7.17 5.75 -6.95
C SER A 46 -7.14 4.49 -6.08
N TRP A 47 -8.31 3.99 -5.66
CA TRP A 47 -8.40 2.64 -5.06
C TRP A 47 -8.20 1.52 -6.10
N ALA A 48 -8.23 1.84 -7.39
CA ALA A 48 -8.03 0.91 -8.48
C ALA A 48 -6.59 0.91 -9.04
N ASP A 49 -5.85 2.03 -8.87
CA ASP A 49 -4.58 2.26 -9.56
C ASP A 49 -3.52 2.78 -8.59
N ALA A 50 -2.34 2.16 -8.64
CA ALA A 50 -1.17 2.60 -7.90
C ALA A 50 0.12 2.38 -8.69
N GLU A 51 1.21 2.97 -8.19
CA GLU A 51 2.55 2.76 -8.73
C GLU A 51 3.52 2.56 -7.56
N LEU A 52 4.34 1.51 -7.65
CA LEU A 52 5.53 1.36 -6.80
C LEU A 52 6.73 1.94 -7.53
N GLN A 53 7.52 2.75 -6.82
CA GLN A 53 8.76 3.32 -7.32
C GLN A 53 9.87 3.06 -6.30
N TRP A 54 10.82 2.21 -6.67
CA TRP A 54 11.96 1.84 -5.85
C TRP A 54 13.20 2.66 -6.21
N ASP A 55 14.13 2.81 -5.27
CA ASP A 55 15.44 3.37 -5.58
C ASP A 55 16.08 2.56 -6.72
N PRO A 56 16.49 3.19 -7.82
CA PRO A 56 16.90 2.47 -9.01
C PRO A 56 18.21 1.68 -8.82
N ILE A 57 19.07 2.09 -7.87
CA ILE A 57 20.32 1.40 -7.58
C ILE A 57 20.01 0.17 -6.72
N GLU A 58 19.24 0.33 -5.65
CA GLU A 58 18.85 -0.77 -4.76
C GLU A 58 18.00 -1.82 -5.51
N ALA A 59 17.05 -1.37 -6.34
CA ALA A 59 16.24 -2.25 -7.19
C ALA A 59 17.09 -3.05 -8.18
N ALA A 60 18.08 -2.40 -8.82
CA ALA A 60 18.98 -3.10 -9.74
C ALA A 60 19.86 -4.15 -9.03
N ILE A 61 20.31 -3.86 -7.80
CA ILE A 61 21.07 -4.81 -6.98
C ILE A 61 20.19 -6.01 -6.57
N ALA A 62 18.94 -5.74 -6.19
CA ALA A 62 17.97 -6.77 -5.82
C ALA A 62 17.37 -7.52 -7.03
N GLY A 63 17.65 -7.07 -8.26
CA GLY A 63 17.17 -7.70 -9.48
C GLY A 63 15.67 -7.49 -9.75
N ILE A 64 15.07 -6.42 -9.22
CA ILE A 64 13.65 -6.09 -9.38
C ILE A 64 13.45 -4.84 -10.27
N PRO A 65 12.26 -4.66 -10.88
CA PRO A 65 11.96 -3.45 -11.64
C PRO A 65 11.92 -2.21 -10.73
N ALA A 66 12.47 -1.09 -11.16
CA ALA A 66 12.47 0.15 -10.39
C ALA A 66 11.11 0.87 -10.35
N SER A 67 10.23 0.60 -11.32
CA SER A 67 8.84 1.08 -11.33
C SER A 67 7.91 -0.08 -11.67
N VAL A 68 6.84 -0.23 -10.89
CA VAL A 68 5.86 -1.30 -11.03
C VAL A 68 4.45 -0.69 -10.96
N PRO A 69 3.74 -0.56 -12.10
CA PRO A 69 2.33 -0.17 -12.10
C PRO A 69 1.47 -1.27 -11.49
N LEU A 70 0.46 -0.88 -10.72
CA LEU A 70 -0.44 -1.76 -9.98
C LEU A 70 -1.89 -1.47 -10.35
N GLU A 71 -2.66 -2.54 -10.56
CA GLU A 71 -4.10 -2.49 -10.87
C GLU A 71 -4.88 -3.37 -9.89
N ARG A 72 -6.01 -2.87 -9.37
CA ARG A 72 -6.85 -3.65 -8.44
C ARG A 72 -7.52 -4.82 -9.15
N ALA A 73 -7.38 -5.99 -8.55
CA ALA A 73 -7.86 -7.25 -9.08
C ALA A 73 -9.00 -7.88 -8.26
N SER A 74 -9.29 -7.36 -7.05
CA SER A 74 -10.38 -7.85 -6.20
C SER A 74 -11.26 -6.73 -5.66
N GLU A 75 -12.42 -7.10 -5.13
CA GLU A 75 -13.20 -6.25 -4.22
C GLU A 75 -12.39 -5.93 -2.96
N ILE A 76 -12.76 -4.84 -2.29
CA ILE A 76 -12.19 -4.45 -1.01
C ILE A 76 -13.06 -5.03 0.10
N HIS A 77 -12.43 -5.72 1.05
CA HIS A 77 -13.13 -6.35 2.16
C HIS A 77 -12.61 -5.84 3.50
N LEU A 78 -13.54 -5.59 4.43
CA LEU A 78 -13.22 -5.34 5.83
C LEU A 78 -13.12 -6.67 6.57
N THR A 79 -11.97 -6.93 7.16
CA THR A 79 -11.67 -8.16 7.91
C THR A 79 -11.84 -7.96 9.41
N ASP A 80 -11.83 -9.05 10.17
CA ASP A 80 -11.81 -9.06 11.63
C ASP A 80 -10.37 -9.06 12.23
N ALA A 81 -9.34 -9.08 11.38
CA ALA A 81 -7.94 -9.12 11.81
C ALA A 81 -7.51 -7.81 12.49
N GLY A 82 -6.87 -7.91 13.65
CA GLY A 82 -6.19 -6.77 14.31
C GLY A 82 -7.10 -5.61 14.70
N GLY A 83 -8.42 -5.83 14.85
CA GLY A 83 -9.40 -4.76 15.16
C GLY A 83 -10.11 -4.18 13.94
N GLY A 84 -9.94 -4.78 12.77
CA GLY A 84 -10.48 -4.31 11.50
C GLY A 84 -9.34 -3.92 10.56
N ALA A 85 -9.23 -4.58 9.41
CA ALA A 85 -8.28 -4.20 8.36
C ALA A 85 -8.98 -4.26 7.01
N LEU A 86 -8.64 -3.36 6.10
CA LEU A 86 -9.09 -3.45 4.71
C LEU A 86 -8.10 -4.33 3.94
N GLN A 87 -8.63 -5.30 3.20
CA GLN A 87 -7.85 -6.20 2.35
C GLN A 87 -8.37 -6.23 0.94
N TRP A 88 -7.44 -6.22 -0.02
CA TRP A 88 -7.71 -6.40 -1.45
C TRP A 88 -6.45 -6.88 -2.16
N VAL A 89 -6.59 -7.27 -3.42
CA VAL A 89 -5.49 -7.72 -4.28
C VAL A 89 -5.22 -6.68 -5.36
N LEU A 90 -3.95 -6.40 -5.59
CA LEU A 90 -3.43 -5.65 -6.73
C LEU A 90 -2.60 -6.58 -7.61
N HIS A 91 -2.63 -6.40 -8.92
CA HIS A 91 -1.77 -7.10 -9.86
C HIS A 91 -0.74 -6.13 -10.45
N ALA A 92 0.45 -6.65 -10.73
CA ALA A 92 1.51 -5.97 -11.46
C ALA A 92 1.75 -6.67 -12.80
N PRO A 93 1.06 -6.28 -13.88
CA PRO A 93 1.16 -6.98 -15.17
C PRO A 93 2.58 -6.99 -15.75
N SER A 94 3.40 -5.99 -15.41
CA SER A 94 4.76 -5.84 -15.94
C SER A 94 5.77 -6.87 -15.41
N CYS A 95 5.51 -7.46 -14.24
CA CYS A 95 6.44 -8.39 -13.58
C CYS A 95 5.77 -9.64 -13.01
N ASN A 96 4.53 -9.92 -13.41
CA ASN A 96 3.77 -11.10 -13.01
C ASN A 96 3.60 -11.24 -11.49
N TRP A 97 3.43 -10.13 -10.77
CA TRP A 97 3.19 -10.17 -9.33
C TRP A 97 1.71 -10.03 -8.99
N SER A 98 1.32 -10.74 -7.93
CA SER A 98 0.09 -10.51 -7.18
C SER A 98 0.47 -9.92 -5.81
N LEU A 99 -0.20 -8.84 -5.42
CA LEU A 99 0.07 -8.14 -4.17
C LEU A 99 -1.19 -8.15 -3.31
N GLN A 100 -1.16 -8.88 -2.19
CA GLN A 100 -2.20 -8.74 -1.18
C GLN A 100 -1.92 -7.46 -0.38
N ALA A 101 -2.77 -6.45 -0.55
CA ALA A 101 -2.74 -5.23 0.23
C ALA A 101 -3.53 -5.42 1.52
N THR A 102 -2.93 -5.05 2.64
CA THR A 102 -3.60 -4.99 3.95
C THR A 102 -3.37 -3.62 4.57
N LEU A 103 -4.45 -2.86 4.74
CA LEU A 103 -4.45 -1.52 5.31
C LEU A 103 -5.07 -1.54 6.70
N TRP A 104 -4.31 -1.02 7.66
CA TRP A 104 -4.78 -0.55 8.95
C TRP A 104 -4.71 0.98 8.99
N PRO A 105 -5.38 1.63 9.95
CA PRO A 105 -5.22 3.06 10.18
C PRO A 105 -3.73 3.46 10.28
N GLY A 106 -3.23 4.18 9.28
CA GLY A 106 -1.85 4.65 9.22
C GLY A 106 -0.77 3.63 8.82
N SER A 107 -1.12 2.39 8.47
CA SER A 107 -0.14 1.35 8.11
C SER A 107 -0.64 0.49 6.95
N LEU A 108 0.16 0.41 5.89
CA LEU A 108 -0.14 -0.38 4.71
C LEU A 108 0.94 -1.44 4.51
N HIS A 109 0.52 -2.68 4.33
CA HIS A 109 1.40 -3.79 4.02
C HIS A 109 1.01 -4.38 2.66
N LEU A 110 2.00 -4.64 1.81
CA LEU A 110 1.81 -5.33 0.53
C LEU A 110 2.62 -6.63 0.56
N PHE A 111 1.94 -7.76 0.53
CA PHE A 111 2.57 -9.08 0.44
C PHE A 111 2.65 -9.47 -1.02
N VAL A 112 3.87 -9.65 -1.54
CA VAL A 112 4.12 -9.87 -2.97
C VAL A 112 4.32 -11.35 -3.23
N HIS A 113 3.54 -11.89 -4.15
CA HIS A 113 3.54 -13.28 -4.60
C HIS A 113 3.72 -13.32 -6.12
N GLU A 114 4.14 -14.46 -6.65
CA GLU A 114 4.04 -14.71 -8.08
C GLU A 114 2.57 -14.94 -8.46
N LEU A 115 2.11 -14.42 -9.59
CA LEU A 115 0.70 -14.51 -9.98
C LEU A 115 0.22 -15.96 -10.21
N GLU A 116 1.15 -16.85 -10.59
CA GLU A 116 0.87 -18.26 -10.89
C GLU A 116 1.13 -19.20 -9.70
N ASP A 117 1.74 -18.69 -8.61
CA ASP A 117 2.05 -19.43 -7.39
C ASP A 117 1.84 -18.53 -6.17
N ASP A 118 0.67 -18.66 -5.55
CA ASP A 118 0.29 -17.88 -4.36
C ASP A 118 0.83 -18.48 -3.05
N GLU A 119 1.47 -19.66 -3.10
CA GLU A 119 2.01 -20.34 -1.91
C GLU A 119 3.35 -19.73 -1.45
N GLU A 120 4.16 -19.20 -2.38
CA GLU A 120 5.45 -18.57 -2.06
C GLU A 120 5.36 -17.03 -2.03
N GLN A 121 5.54 -16.46 -0.83
CA GLN A 121 5.71 -15.02 -0.69
C GLN A 121 7.13 -14.63 -1.10
N LEU A 122 7.25 -13.84 -2.17
CA LEU A 122 8.53 -13.34 -2.69
C LEU A 122 9.07 -12.21 -1.82
N TYR A 123 8.22 -11.23 -1.53
CA TYR A 123 8.61 -10.00 -0.82
C TYR A 123 7.50 -9.50 0.08
N ARG A 124 7.86 -8.60 1.00
CA ARG A 124 6.90 -7.82 1.77
C ARG A 124 7.27 -6.35 1.72
N ALA A 125 6.41 -5.53 1.13
CA ALA A 125 6.53 -4.09 1.23
C ALA A 125 5.80 -3.57 2.47
N ARG A 126 6.48 -2.78 3.28
CA ARG A 126 5.89 -2.02 4.37
C ARG A 126 5.83 -0.57 3.96
N ALA A 127 4.61 -0.04 3.86
CA ALA A 127 4.35 1.33 3.48
C ALA A 127 3.83 2.13 4.68
N THR A 128 4.47 3.27 4.94
CA THR A 128 4.10 4.18 6.03
C THR A 128 3.91 5.60 5.49
N ARG A 129 3.20 6.40 6.26
CA ARG A 129 3.04 7.83 6.01
C ARG A 129 3.57 8.61 7.19
N THR A 130 4.28 9.68 6.88
CA THR A 130 4.79 10.58 7.89
C THR A 130 3.65 11.38 8.54
N PRO A 131 3.76 11.75 9.83
CA PRO A 131 2.81 12.66 10.47
C PRO A 131 2.60 13.97 9.69
N GLU A 132 3.65 14.48 9.06
CA GLU A 132 3.65 15.67 8.20
C GLU A 132 2.70 15.54 7.02
N TYR A 133 2.61 14.35 6.42
CA TYR A 133 1.65 14.08 5.37
C TYR A 133 0.22 14.28 5.86
N TYR A 134 -0.13 13.71 7.01
CA TYR A 134 -1.48 13.79 7.57
C TYR A 134 -1.85 15.22 7.97
N TRP A 135 -0.93 15.99 8.58
CA TRP A 135 -1.19 17.39 8.91
C TRP A 135 -1.47 18.26 7.68
N ARG A 136 -0.79 17.99 6.57
CA ARG A 136 -0.99 18.73 5.32
C ARG A 136 -2.29 18.33 4.62
N LYS A 137 -2.59 17.02 4.58
CA LYS A 137 -3.76 16.49 3.87
C LYS A 137 -5.08 16.73 4.61
N TYR A 138 -5.03 16.64 5.94
CA TYR A 138 -6.16 16.82 6.83
C TYR A 138 -5.85 17.91 7.87
N PRO A 139 -5.74 19.18 7.43
CA PRO A 139 -5.59 20.26 8.38
C PRO A 139 -6.78 20.25 9.33
N LEU A 140 -6.51 20.34 10.63
CA LEU A 140 -7.57 20.48 11.61
C LEU A 140 -8.33 21.77 11.30
N GLU A 141 -9.61 21.67 10.96
CA GLU A 141 -10.47 22.84 10.87
C GLU A 141 -10.57 23.46 12.28
N THR A 142 -9.83 24.54 12.49
CA THR A 142 -10.09 25.46 13.59
C THR A 142 -11.38 26.21 13.26
N ALA A 143 -12.46 25.82 13.94
CA ALA A 143 -13.71 26.59 14.00
C ALA A 143 -13.48 28.00 14.54
#